data_AF-A0A9W6GCD1-F1
#
_entry.id   AF-A0A9W6GCD1-F1
#
_cell.length_a   1.000
_cell.length_b   1.000
_cell.length_c   1.000
_cell.angle_alpha   90.00
_cell.angle_beta   90.00
_cell.angle_gamma   90.00
#
_symmetry.space_group_name_H-M   'P 1'
#
loop_
_entity.id
_entity.type
_entity.pdbx_description
1 polymer ?
#
loop_
_entity_poly.entity_id
_entity_poly.type
_entity_poly.pdbx_seq_one_letter_code
_entity_poly.pdbx_strand_id
1 'polypeptide(L)' 'MNPMGNELGAKWAKHIISSNKVIADSTLPKAVQELVKIRASQINGCGGCLDHAHQGRRGRR' A
#
# COMPACT_ATOMS: atom_id res chain seq x y z
N MET A 1 -16.75 3.63 1.47
CA MET A 1 -16.32 4.86 2.20
C MET A 1 -15.80 5.86 1.16
N ASN A 2 -16.29 7.10 1.14
CA ASN A 2 -15.73 8.17 0.30
C ASN A 2 -14.99 9.19 1.19
N PRO A 3 -13.71 8.94 1.54
CA PRO A 3 -12.95 9.86 2.37
C PRO A 3 -12.73 11.22 1.70
N MET A 4 -12.86 11.32 0.38
CA MET A 4 -12.71 12.58 -0.35
C MET A 4 -13.98 13.44 -0.35
N GLY A 5 -15.08 12.96 0.24
CA GLY A 5 -16.37 13.65 0.23
C GLY A 5 -16.49 14.85 1.19
N ASN A 6 -15.50 15.08 2.06
CA ASN A 6 -15.44 16.25 2.92
C ASN A 6 -14.00 16.58 3.34
N GLU A 7 -13.80 17.76 3.94
CA GLU A 7 -12.46 18.26 4.30
C GLU A 7 -11.75 17.40 5.35
N LEU A 8 -12.48 16.88 6.35
CA LEU A 8 -11.92 16.03 7.40
C LEU A 8 -11.39 14.70 6.81
N GLY A 9 -12.19 14.05 5.98
CA GLY A 9 -11.81 12.81 5.31
C GLY A 9 -10.65 13.01 4.34
N ALA A 10 -10.59 14.15 3.64
CA ALA A 10 -9.48 14.47 2.75
C ALA A 10 -8.17 14.67 3.54
N LYS A 11 -8.22 15.39 4.67
CA LYS A 11 -7.08 15.54 5.59
C LYS A 11 -6.63 14.19 6.14
N TRP A 12 -7.57 13.36 6.59
CA TRP A 12 -7.28 12.01 7.08
C TRP A 12 -6.62 11.14 6.00
N ALA A 13 -7.18 11.11 4.78
CA ALA A 13 -6.63 10.33 3.67
C ALA A 13 -5.21 10.77 3.30
N LYS A 14 -4.93 12.07 3.33
CA LYS A 14 -3.57 12.61 3.10
C LYS A 14 -2.54 12.02 4.06
N HIS A 15 -2.88 11.93 5.35
CA HIS A 15 -1.98 11.34 6.34
C HIS A 15 -1.74 9.85 6.06
N ILE A 16 -2.80 9.07 5.82
CA ILE A 16 -2.69 7.63 5.53
C ILE A 16 -1.84 7.37 4.28
N ILE A 17 -2.05 8.13 3.20
CA ILE A 17 -1.26 7.99 1.97
C ILE A 17 0.21 8.37 2.22
N SER A 18 0.47 9.44 2.98
CA SER A 18 1.82 9.90 3.26
C SER A 18 2.65 8.91 4.10
N SER A 19 2.00 8.11 4.96
CA SER A 19 2.67 7.11 5.80
C SER A 19 3.44 6.07 4.98
N ASN A 20 3.05 5.80 3.74
CA ASN A 20 3.76 4.86 2.87
C ASN A 20 5.19 5.31 2.53
N LYS A 21 5.49 6.61 2.61
CA LYS A 21 6.85 7.14 2.38
C LYS A 21 7.87 6.55 3.35
N VAL A 22 7.51 6.39 4.61
CA VAL A 22 8.41 5.84 5.64
C VAL A 22 8.80 4.39 5.31
N ILE A 23 7.86 3.59 4.81
CA ILE A 23 8.15 2.21 4.37
C ILE A 23 9.01 2.23 3.10
N ALA A 24 8.72 3.14 2.16
CA ALA A 24 9.45 3.26 0.91
C ALA A 24 10.93 3.61 1.12
N ASP A 25 11.23 4.46 2.12
CA ASP A 25 12.57 4.93 2.49
C ASP A 25 13.25 4.01 3.52
N SER A 26 12.62 2.91 3.92
CA SER A 26 13.21 1.95 4.86
C SER A 26 14.42 1.22 4.27
N THR A 27 15.27 0.69 5.15
CA THR A 27 16.44 -0.13 4.78
C THR A 27 16.09 -1.51 4.23
N LEU A 28 14.80 -1.89 4.23
CA LEU A 28 14.35 -3.18 3.73
C LEU A 28 14.47 -3.24 2.19
N PRO A 29 14.98 -4.34 1.62
CA PRO A 29 14.99 -4.53 0.18
C PRO A 29 13.57 -4.40 -0.41
N LYS A 30 13.44 -3.78 -1.59
CA LYS A 30 12.14 -3.59 -2.25
C LYS A 30 11.37 -4.90 -2.44
N ALA A 31 12.06 -5.99 -2.76
CA ALA A 31 11.44 -7.31 -2.86
C ALA A 31 10.75 -7.75 -1.56
N VAL A 32 11.37 -7.46 -0.40
CA VAL A 32 10.78 -7.77 0.92
C VAL A 32 9.58 -6.87 1.19
N GLN A 33 9.67 -5.58 0.85
CA GLN A 33 8.53 -4.65 0.99
C GLN A 33 7.30 -5.14 0.21
N GLU A 34 7.48 -5.66 -1.01
CA GLU A 34 6.37 -6.21 -1.81
C GLU A 34 5.81 -7.52 -1.24
N LEU A 35 6.66 -8.42 -0.72
CA LEU A 35 6.20 -9.64 -0.06
C LEU A 35 5.35 -9.35 1.19
N VAL A 36 5.73 -8.34 1.97
CA VAL A 36 4.95 -7.88 3.13
C VAL A 36 3.59 -7.33 2.68
N LYS A 37 3.55 -6.51 1.63
CA LYS A 37 2.28 -5.99 1.07
C LYS A 37 1.35 -7.10 0.61
N ILE A 38 1.88 -8.13 -0.06
CA ILE A 38 1.10 -9.31 -0.49
C ILE A 38 0.50 -10.01 0.73
N ARG A 39 1.31 -10.29 1.76
CA ARG A 39 0.84 -10.99 2.96
C ARG A 39 -0.16 -10.18 3.76
N ALA A 40 0.09 -8.89 3.97
CA ALA A 40 -0.84 -7.99 4.64
C ALA A 40 -2.18 -7.90 3.90
N SER A 41 -2.16 -7.86 2.56
CA SER A 41 -3.38 -7.83 1.74
C SER A 41 -4.19 -9.10 1.87
N GLN A 42 -3.53 -10.27 1.93
CA GLN A 42 -4.19 -11.57 2.13
C GLN A 42 -4.84 -11.68 3.51
N ILE A 43 -4.11 -11.33 4.57
CA ILE A 43 -4.61 -11.37 5.96
C ILE A 43 -5.84 -10.48 6.12
N ASN A 44 -5.82 -9.30 5.50
CA ASN A 44 -6.91 -8.33 5.58
C ASN A 44 -8.01 -8.54 4.53
N GLY A 45 -7.89 -9.56 3.66
CA GLY A 45 -8.89 -9.84 2.62
C GLY A 45 -9.10 -8.72 1.60
N CYS A 46 -8.07 -7.91 1.31
CA CYS A 46 -8.19 -6.77 0.39
C CYS A 46 -7.73 -7.13 -1.04
N GLY A 47 -8.67 -7.48 -1.92
CA GLY A 47 -8.40 -7.86 -3.31
C GLY A 47 -7.71 -6.75 -4.13
N GLY A 48 -8.15 -5.50 -4.01
CA GLY A 48 -7.50 -4.36 -4.67
C GLY A 48 -6.06 -4.13 -4.19
N CYS A 49 -5.82 -4.28 -2.88
CA CYS A 49 -4.48 -4.17 -2.31
C CYS A 49 -3.55 -5.27 -2.82
N LEU A 50 -4.07 -6.50 -2.98
CA LEU A 50 -3.32 -7.62 -3.51
C LEU A 50 -2.90 -7.41 -4.98
N ASP A 51 -3.80 -6.89 -5.82
CA ASP A 51 -3.47 -6.54 -7.21
C ASP A 51 -2.41 -5.43 -7.28
N HIS A 52 -2.52 -4.42 -6.43
CA HIS A 52 -1.54 -3.34 -6.35
C HIS A 52 -0.15 -3.82 -5.90
N ALA A 53 -0.10 -4.83 -5.02
CA ALA A 53 1.14 -5.44 -4.56
C ALA A 53 1.81 -6.36 -5.61
N HIS A 54 1.15 -6.65 -6.73
CA HIS A 54 1.73 -7.46 -7.82
C HIS A 54 2.75 -6.70 -8.71
N GLN A 55 3.11 -5.46 -8.39
CA GLN A 55 4.12 -4.70 -9.13
C GLN A 55 5.48 -5.42 -9.19
N GLY A 56 5.88 -6.11 -8.11
CA GLY A 56 7.13 -6.87 -8.07
C GLY A 56 7.19 -8.12 -8.97
N ARG A 57 6.05 -8.62 -9.47
CA ARG A 57 5.99 -9.81 -10.36
C ARG A 57 6.00 -9.45 -11.85
N ARG A 58 5.75 -8.18 -12.21
CA ARG A 58 5.70 -7.75 -13.62
C ARG A 58 7.07 -7.58 -14.27
N GLY A 59 8.16 -7.53 -13.49
CA GLY A 59 9.54 -7.47 -14.01
C GLY A 59 10.25 -8.83 -14.17
N ARG A 60 9.55 -9.95 -13.95
CA ARG A 60 10.07 -11.32 -14.10
C ARG A 60 9.28 -12.09 -15.17
N ARG A 61 9.05 -11.42 -16.30
CA ARG A 61 8.67 -12.01 -17.58
C ARG A 61 9.60 -11.44 -18.63
#